data_AF-A0A841BXY8-F1
#
_entry.id   AF-A0A841BXY8-F1
#
_cell.length_a   1.000
_cell.length_b   1.000
_cell.length_c   1.000
_cell.angle_alpha   90.00
_cell.angle_beta   90.00
_cell.angle_gamma   90.00
#
_symmetry.space_group_name_H-M   'P 1'
#
loop_
_entity.id
_entity.type
_entity.pdbx_description
1 polymer ?
#
loop_
_entity_poly.entity_id
_entity_poly.type
_entity_poly.pdbx_seq_one_letter_code
_entity_poly.pdbx_strand_id
1 'polypeptide(L)'
;MDEPIRINDAGGTLRVELNHSDSASLPIGLRNGSNDTRILAVALGLAADGLRVTLVSKDMPLRVKAAAVGLPADEYRHGQAADPTWSGLVEVGIGDDDLQALYNGESIDLDGAAGLPVHTGLVLSTGRASALGRVQADKTTRLVRGDREAFGLHGRSAEQRIALDLLLDDSVGIVSLGGRAGTGKSALALCAGLEQVMERRKHRKVIVFRPLYAVGGQELGYLPGSEAEKMSPWAQAVFDTLGAVVHDNVLDEVMARGLIEVLPLTHIRGRSLHDAFVIVDEAQSLERNVLLTVLSRIGQGSRVVLTHDVAQRDNLRVGRHDGVTAVIEAFKGHPLFAHVTLTRSERSPIAEMVTDLLEDIPQ
;
A
#
# COMPACT_ATOMS: atom_id res chain seq x y z
N MET A 1 -25.14 -11.40 -34.77
CA MET A 1 -24.74 -11.00 -33.39
C MET A 1 -23.61 -9.95 -33.43
N ASP A 2 -23.42 -9.33 -34.59
CA ASP A 2 -22.43 -8.32 -34.97
C ASP A 2 -23.01 -6.90 -34.95
N GLU A 3 -24.31 -6.75 -34.69
CA GLU A 3 -24.92 -5.44 -34.45
C GLU A 3 -24.64 -4.94 -33.02
N PRO A 4 -24.37 -3.63 -32.81
CA PRO A 4 -24.16 -3.07 -31.49
C PRO A 4 -25.43 -3.15 -30.61
N ILE A 5 -25.28 -3.68 -29.39
CA ILE A 5 -26.35 -3.78 -28.40
C ILE A 5 -26.12 -2.71 -27.33
N ARG A 6 -27.12 -1.87 -27.03
CA ARG A 6 -27.02 -0.84 -25.98
C ARG A 6 -26.88 -1.49 -24.59
N ILE A 7 -25.92 -1.02 -23.80
CA ILE A 7 -25.61 -1.57 -22.46
C ILE A 7 -25.95 -0.63 -21.29
N ASN A 8 -26.21 0.65 -21.56
CA ASN A 8 -26.61 1.61 -20.54
C ASN A 8 -27.37 2.82 -21.13
N ASP A 9 -27.98 3.61 -20.24
CA ASP A 9 -28.69 4.83 -20.62
C ASP A 9 -27.73 5.94 -21.08
N ALA A 10 -26.46 5.87 -20.71
CA ALA A 10 -25.39 6.79 -21.10
C ALA A 10 -24.88 6.60 -22.55
N GLY A 11 -25.42 5.64 -23.31
CA GLY A 11 -25.17 5.49 -24.74
C GLY A 11 -24.03 4.52 -25.11
N GLY A 12 -23.53 3.72 -24.16
CA GLY A 12 -22.56 2.67 -24.45
C GLY A 12 -23.20 1.49 -25.20
N THR A 13 -22.43 0.83 -26.07
CA THR A 13 -22.86 -0.37 -26.81
C THR A 13 -21.82 -1.50 -26.71
N LEU A 14 -22.29 -2.75 -26.71
CA LEU A 14 -21.49 -3.97 -26.83
C LEU A 14 -21.66 -4.54 -28.24
N ARG A 15 -20.54 -4.92 -28.89
CA ARG A 15 -20.55 -5.59 -30.19
C ARG A 15 -19.62 -6.79 -30.15
N VAL A 16 -20.01 -7.90 -30.76
CA VAL A 16 -19.10 -9.04 -31.00
C VAL A 16 -18.45 -8.86 -32.36
N GLU A 17 -17.13 -8.74 -32.39
CA GLU A 17 -16.37 -8.63 -33.64
C GLU A 17 -15.93 -10.02 -34.12
N LEU A 18 -16.30 -10.37 -35.35
CA LEU A 18 -15.98 -11.66 -35.96
C LEU A 18 -14.90 -11.54 -37.04
N ASN A 19 -14.62 -10.32 -37.53
CA ASN A 19 -13.62 -10.05 -38.56
C ASN A 19 -12.24 -9.74 -37.94
N HIS A 20 -11.25 -9.50 -38.81
CA HIS A 20 -9.88 -9.07 -38.43
C HIS A 20 -9.14 -10.04 -37.49
N SER A 21 -9.46 -11.34 -37.55
CA SER A 21 -8.76 -12.37 -36.80
C SER A 21 -7.36 -12.68 -37.34
N ASP A 22 -7.02 -12.16 -38.53
CA ASP A 22 -5.72 -12.37 -39.14
C ASP A 22 -4.65 -11.51 -38.45
N SER A 23 -3.64 -12.19 -37.90
CA SER A 23 -2.50 -11.57 -37.24
C SER A 23 -1.42 -11.05 -38.21
N ALA A 24 -1.59 -11.21 -39.52
CA ALA A 24 -0.65 -10.71 -40.52
C ALA A 24 -0.48 -9.18 -40.51
N SER A 25 -1.42 -8.44 -39.92
CA SER A 25 -1.32 -6.99 -39.70
C SER A 25 -0.33 -6.61 -38.59
N LEU A 26 0.05 -7.56 -37.71
CA LEU A 26 0.97 -7.32 -36.59
C LEU A 26 2.43 -7.61 -36.98
N PRO A 27 3.42 -7.00 -36.31
CA PRO A 27 4.82 -7.41 -36.44
C PRO A 27 5.03 -8.88 -36.06
N ILE A 28 5.99 -9.56 -36.70
CA ILE A 28 6.27 -11.00 -36.50
C ILE A 28 6.45 -11.34 -35.01
N GLY A 29 7.14 -10.49 -34.25
CA GLY A 29 7.37 -10.70 -32.81
C GLY A 29 6.11 -10.72 -31.94
N LEU A 30 4.98 -10.23 -32.45
CA LEU A 30 3.69 -10.24 -31.75
C LEU A 30 2.72 -11.31 -32.26
N ARG A 31 3.10 -12.09 -33.29
CA ARG A 31 2.28 -13.16 -33.89
C ARG A 31 2.48 -14.50 -33.17
N ASN A 32 2.19 -14.54 -31.88
CA ASN A 32 2.39 -15.75 -31.06
C ASN A 32 1.09 -16.53 -30.78
N GLY A 33 -0.02 -16.18 -31.45
CA GLY A 33 -1.31 -16.85 -31.29
C GLY A 33 -2.00 -16.63 -29.94
N SER A 34 -1.49 -15.72 -29.11
CA SER A 34 -2.09 -15.39 -27.81
C SER A 34 -3.39 -14.59 -27.95
N ASN A 35 -4.16 -14.51 -26.85
CA ASN A 35 -5.33 -13.64 -26.78
C ASN A 35 -4.96 -12.16 -27.03
N ASP A 36 -3.79 -11.72 -26.57
CA ASP A 36 -3.28 -10.37 -26.84
C ASP A 36 -3.13 -10.12 -28.34
N THR A 37 -2.55 -11.08 -29.08
CA THR A 37 -2.41 -11.01 -30.54
C THR A 37 -3.77 -10.83 -31.21
N ARG A 38 -4.78 -11.59 -30.76
CA ARG A 38 -6.14 -11.50 -31.31
C ARG A 38 -6.79 -10.15 -31.00
N ILE A 39 -6.66 -9.66 -29.77
CA ILE A 39 -7.19 -8.35 -29.36
C ILE A 39 -6.57 -7.24 -30.21
N LEU A 40 -5.24 -7.27 -30.40
CA LEU A 40 -4.52 -6.27 -31.18
C LEU A 40 -4.87 -6.33 -32.67
N ALA A 41 -4.97 -7.54 -33.25
CA ALA A 41 -5.34 -7.72 -34.66
C ALA A 41 -6.74 -7.15 -34.95
N VAL A 42 -7.70 -7.42 -34.05
CA VAL A 42 -9.05 -6.87 -34.15
C VAL A 42 -9.04 -5.34 -34.03
N ALA A 43 -8.37 -4.80 -33.01
CA ALA A 43 -8.34 -3.36 -32.80
C ALA A 43 -7.66 -2.60 -33.96
N LEU A 44 -6.57 -3.13 -34.51
CA LEU A 44 -5.93 -2.56 -35.70
C LEU A 44 -6.78 -2.70 -36.95
N GLY A 45 -7.48 -3.81 -37.13
CA GLY A 45 -8.40 -4.00 -38.25
C GLY A 45 -9.53 -2.97 -38.24
N LEU A 46 -10.14 -2.75 -37.08
CA LEU A 46 -11.15 -1.71 -36.89
C LEU A 46 -10.59 -0.31 -37.13
N ALA A 47 -9.36 -0.05 -36.73
CA ALA A 47 -8.68 1.22 -37.00
C ALA A 47 -8.39 1.40 -38.51
N ALA A 48 -8.00 0.34 -39.20
CA ALA A 48 -7.78 0.33 -40.65
C ALA A 48 -9.07 0.57 -41.45
N ASP A 49 -10.21 0.12 -40.92
CA ASP A 49 -11.55 0.42 -41.44
C ASP A 49 -12.01 1.87 -41.17
N GLY A 50 -11.13 2.69 -40.56
CA GLY A 50 -11.36 4.11 -40.33
C GLY A 50 -12.09 4.43 -39.02
N LEU A 51 -12.30 3.45 -38.14
CA LEU A 51 -12.88 3.71 -36.82
C LEU A 51 -11.83 4.32 -35.89
N ARG A 52 -12.29 5.17 -34.97
CA ARG A 52 -11.45 5.65 -33.86
C ARG A 52 -11.41 4.58 -32.79
N VAL A 53 -10.26 3.91 -32.66
CA VAL A 53 -10.07 2.80 -31.73
C VAL A 53 -9.05 3.19 -30.66
N THR A 54 -9.42 2.98 -29.41
CA THR A 54 -8.52 3.04 -28.26
C THR A 54 -8.60 1.71 -27.53
N LEU A 55 -7.46 1.06 -27.33
CA LEU A 55 -7.40 -0.15 -26.50
C LEU A 55 -7.46 0.24 -25.02
N VAL A 56 -8.53 -0.13 -24.34
CA VAL A 56 -8.65 0.07 -22.89
C VAL A 56 -8.41 -1.26 -22.18
N SER A 57 -7.37 -1.34 -21.36
CA SER A 57 -7.00 -2.57 -20.64
C SER A 57 -6.43 -2.27 -19.25
N LYS A 58 -6.54 -3.23 -18.31
CA LYS A 58 -5.78 -3.21 -17.04
C LYS A 58 -4.35 -3.72 -17.20
N ASP A 59 -4.10 -4.57 -18.18
CA ASP A 59 -2.80 -5.21 -18.44
C ASP A 59 -1.82 -4.21 -19.11
N MET A 60 -0.77 -3.80 -18.38
CA MET A 60 0.25 -2.88 -18.90
C MET A 60 1.03 -3.48 -20.08
N PRO A 61 1.57 -4.71 -20.03
CA PRO A 61 2.17 -5.36 -21.20
C PRO A 61 1.33 -5.29 -22.47
N LEU A 62 0.01 -5.53 -22.39
CA LEU A 62 -0.87 -5.43 -23.55
C LEU A 62 -0.96 -3.98 -24.09
N ARG A 63 -1.05 -2.98 -23.20
CA ARG A 63 -1.04 -1.56 -23.61
C ARG A 63 0.29 -1.14 -24.25
N VAL A 64 1.42 -1.66 -23.77
CA VAL A 64 2.74 -1.42 -24.37
C VAL A 64 2.81 -2.03 -25.78
N LYS A 65 2.31 -3.27 -25.96
CA LYS A 65 2.23 -3.90 -27.29
C LYS A 65 1.35 -3.08 -28.24
N ALA A 66 0.23 -2.54 -27.76
CA ALA A 66 -0.65 -1.67 -28.54
C ALA A 66 0.06 -0.38 -28.99
N ALA A 67 0.74 0.30 -28.06
CA ALA A 67 1.52 1.49 -28.39
C ALA A 67 2.63 1.18 -29.42
N ALA A 68 3.31 0.04 -29.30
CA ALA A 68 4.35 -0.40 -30.23
C ALA A 68 3.85 -0.64 -31.67
N VAL A 69 2.56 -0.93 -31.85
CA VAL A 69 1.92 -1.08 -33.17
C VAL A 69 1.12 0.15 -33.61
N GLY A 70 1.30 1.29 -32.91
CA GLY A 70 0.64 2.55 -33.26
C GLY A 70 -0.83 2.64 -32.86
N LEU A 71 -1.33 1.72 -32.03
CA LEU A 71 -2.70 1.74 -31.52
C LEU A 71 -2.75 2.59 -30.24
N PRO A 72 -3.57 3.65 -30.16
CA PRO A 72 -3.80 4.37 -28.91
C PRO A 72 -4.28 3.41 -27.83
N ALA A 73 -3.65 3.48 -26.65
CA ALA A 73 -3.99 2.64 -25.52
C ALA A 73 -4.22 3.51 -24.28
N ASP A 74 -5.23 3.17 -23.49
CA ASP A 74 -5.54 3.83 -22.23
C ASP A 74 -5.74 2.78 -21.12
N GLU A 75 -5.52 3.22 -19.89
CA GLU A 75 -5.73 2.41 -18.70
C GLU A 75 -7.23 2.35 -18.36
N TYR A 76 -7.72 1.16 -18.00
CA TYR A 76 -9.10 1.00 -17.54
C TYR A 76 -9.30 1.58 -16.13
N ARG A 77 -9.99 2.74 -16.01
CA ARG A 77 -10.12 3.51 -14.75
C ARG A 77 -11.43 3.34 -13.97
N HIS A 78 -12.33 2.44 -14.37
CA HIS A 78 -13.59 2.30 -13.65
C HIS A 78 -13.38 1.66 -12.27
N GLY A 79 -13.69 2.39 -11.20
CA GLY A 79 -13.45 1.97 -9.81
C GLY A 79 -12.00 2.05 -9.35
N GLN A 80 -11.16 2.79 -10.09
CA GLN A 80 -9.77 3.10 -9.79
C GLN A 80 -9.69 4.49 -9.12
N ALA A 81 -8.84 4.64 -8.10
CA ALA A 81 -8.66 5.91 -7.37
C ALA A 81 -8.06 7.00 -8.28
N ALA A 82 -8.49 8.26 -8.19
CA ALA A 82 -7.68 9.36 -8.72
C ALA A 82 -6.32 9.40 -8.01
N ASP A 83 -5.27 9.96 -8.62
CA ASP A 83 -3.89 10.00 -8.06
C ASP A 83 -3.87 10.15 -6.52
N PRO A 84 -3.12 9.32 -5.77
CA PRO A 84 -3.11 9.37 -4.32
C PRO A 84 -2.31 10.60 -3.85
N THR A 85 -2.96 11.76 -3.86
CA THR A 85 -2.43 12.99 -3.29
C THR A 85 -2.63 13.05 -1.77
N TRP A 86 -3.45 12.15 -1.20
CA TRP A 86 -3.70 12.14 0.23
C TRP A 86 -2.61 11.35 0.98
N SER A 87 -1.63 12.09 1.52
CA SER A 87 -0.55 11.56 2.37
C SER A 87 -1.01 11.13 3.76
N GLY A 88 -2.24 11.50 4.18
CA GLY A 88 -2.70 11.33 5.56
C GLY A 88 -2.14 12.33 6.57
N LEU A 89 -1.35 13.32 6.12
CA LEU A 89 -0.77 14.39 6.94
C LEU A 89 -1.03 15.75 6.29
N VAL A 90 -1.49 16.73 7.07
CA VAL A 90 -1.77 18.10 6.60
C VAL A 90 -1.14 19.11 7.56
N GLU A 91 -0.60 20.20 7.02
CA GLU A 91 -0.14 21.34 7.83
C GLU A 91 -1.29 22.31 8.06
N VAL A 92 -1.51 22.72 9.31
CA VAL A 92 -2.57 23.65 9.70
C VAL A 92 -1.99 24.73 10.61
N GLY A 93 -2.19 25.99 10.23
CA GLY A 93 -1.90 27.13 11.10
C GLY A 93 -2.99 27.30 12.14
N ILE A 94 -2.63 27.45 13.41
CA ILE A 94 -3.56 27.63 14.54
C ILE A 94 -3.16 28.81 15.41
N GLY A 95 -4.09 29.27 16.26
CA GLY A 95 -3.81 30.28 17.28
C GLY A 95 -3.02 29.73 18.47
N ASP A 96 -2.37 30.62 19.22
CA ASP A 96 -1.66 30.24 20.45
C ASP A 96 -2.63 29.67 21.51
N ASP A 97 -3.86 30.21 21.59
CA ASP A 97 -4.90 29.75 22.52
C ASP A 97 -5.35 28.31 22.21
N ASP A 98 -5.57 27.99 20.93
CA ASP A 98 -5.91 26.63 20.47
C ASP A 98 -4.78 25.64 20.77
N LEU A 99 -3.54 26.05 20.54
CA LEU A 99 -2.36 25.24 20.84
C LEU A 99 -2.27 24.95 22.35
N GLN A 100 -2.55 25.96 23.19
CA GLN A 100 -2.54 25.79 24.63
C GLN A 100 -3.66 24.85 25.11
N ALA A 101 -4.86 24.97 24.56
CA ALA A 101 -5.98 24.06 24.86
C ALA A 101 -5.62 22.60 24.54
N LEU A 102 -4.98 22.35 23.38
CA LEU A 102 -4.49 21.03 23.00
C LEU A 102 -3.45 20.48 23.99
N TYR A 103 -2.51 21.31 24.46
CA TYR A 103 -1.53 20.91 25.48
C TYR A 103 -2.17 20.63 26.84
N ASN A 104 -3.29 21.29 27.17
CA ASN A 104 -4.10 20.99 28.35
C ASN A 104 -4.91 19.68 28.23
N GLY A 105 -4.87 19.03 27.06
CA GLY A 105 -5.56 17.76 26.79
C GLY A 105 -6.98 17.94 26.28
N GLU A 106 -7.39 19.14 25.90
CA GLU A 106 -8.68 19.40 25.30
C GLU A 106 -8.71 18.89 23.86
N SER A 107 -9.91 18.49 23.40
CA SER A 107 -10.16 18.21 21.98
C SER A 107 -10.91 19.41 21.42
N ILE A 108 -10.37 20.01 20.38
CA ILE A 108 -10.84 21.30 19.86
C ILE A 108 -11.34 21.18 18.43
N ASP A 109 -12.35 21.97 18.07
CA ASP A 109 -12.75 22.13 16.68
C ASP A 109 -11.81 23.14 16.01
N LEU A 110 -11.15 22.73 14.93
CA LEU A 110 -10.22 23.57 14.18
C LEU A 110 -10.79 23.77 12.78
N ASP A 111 -11.02 25.03 12.40
CA ASP A 111 -11.57 25.38 11.08
C ASP A 111 -10.77 24.75 9.92
N GLY A 112 -9.43 24.72 10.05
CA GLY A 112 -8.53 24.11 9.06
C GLY A 112 -8.57 22.58 9.01
N ALA A 113 -9.21 21.91 9.97
CA ALA A 113 -9.29 20.46 10.09
C ALA A 113 -10.71 19.89 9.92
N ALA A 114 -11.76 20.71 10.05
CA ALA A 114 -13.16 20.26 10.04
C ALA A 114 -13.55 19.43 8.79
N GLY A 115 -13.02 19.78 7.62
CA GLY A 115 -13.26 19.08 6.35
C GLY A 115 -12.41 17.84 6.12
N LEU A 116 -11.43 17.56 6.99
CA LEU A 116 -10.47 16.48 6.76
C LEU A 116 -11.06 15.10 7.12
N PRO A 117 -10.61 14.03 6.45
CA PRO A 117 -10.94 12.66 6.85
C PRO A 117 -10.55 12.39 8.31
N VAL A 118 -11.31 11.53 9.00
CA VAL A 118 -10.89 11.01 10.31
C VAL A 118 -9.51 10.37 10.21
N HIS A 119 -8.75 10.44 11.30
CA HIS A 119 -7.38 9.94 11.43
C HIS A 119 -6.32 10.69 10.63
N THR A 120 -6.69 11.78 9.92
CA THR A 120 -5.71 12.67 9.31
C THR A 120 -4.80 13.24 10.40
N GLY A 121 -3.49 13.02 10.28
CA GLY A 121 -2.49 13.66 11.11
C GLY A 121 -2.37 15.13 10.75
N LEU A 122 -2.07 15.97 11.74
CA LEU A 122 -1.92 17.40 11.58
C LEU A 122 -0.54 17.83 12.08
N VAL A 123 0.18 18.60 11.28
CA VAL A 123 1.32 19.40 11.74
C VAL A 123 0.76 20.77 12.06
N LEU A 124 0.59 21.02 13.35
CA LEU A 124 0.02 22.26 13.87
C LEU A 124 1.17 23.24 14.08
N SER A 125 1.04 24.43 13.50
CA SER A 125 2.04 25.49 13.69
C SER A 125 1.38 26.79 14.14
N THR A 126 2.05 27.45 15.06
CA THR A 126 1.86 28.86 15.38
C THR A 126 3.10 29.60 14.86
N GLY A 127 3.11 30.93 14.94
CA GLY A 127 4.30 31.71 14.62
C GLY A 127 5.52 31.44 15.52
N ARG A 128 5.36 30.67 16.61
CA ARG A 128 6.39 30.48 17.65
C ARG A 128 6.63 29.02 18.07
N ALA A 129 5.67 28.14 17.86
CA ALA A 129 5.69 26.76 18.34
C ALA A 129 4.97 25.83 17.36
N SER A 130 5.25 24.54 17.46
CA SER A 130 4.58 23.50 16.68
C SER A 130 4.18 22.31 17.54
N ALA A 131 3.14 21.62 17.11
CA ALA A 131 2.65 20.40 17.72
C ALA A 131 2.15 19.43 16.64
N LEU A 132 1.87 18.19 17.07
CA LEU A 132 1.20 17.22 16.24
C LEU A 132 -0.22 17.02 16.74
N GLY A 133 -1.17 16.93 15.82
CA GLY A 133 -2.56 16.65 16.10
C GLY A 133 -3.07 15.48 15.27
N ARG A 134 -4.25 14.97 15.62
CA ARG A 134 -4.98 14.01 14.79
C ARG A 134 -6.48 14.32 14.83
N VAL A 135 -7.11 14.27 13.66
CA VAL A 135 -8.56 14.43 13.50
C VAL A 135 -9.29 13.19 14.01
N GLN A 136 -10.29 13.39 14.87
CA GLN A 136 -11.13 12.36 15.46
C GLN A 136 -12.41 12.13 14.65
N ALA A 137 -13.20 11.11 15.03
CA ALA A 137 -14.39 10.70 14.29
C ALA A 137 -15.52 11.74 14.34
N ASP A 138 -15.59 12.49 15.43
CA ASP A 138 -16.46 13.65 15.68
C ASP A 138 -15.89 14.97 15.10
N LYS A 139 -14.80 14.89 14.34
CA LYS A 139 -14.12 16.01 13.66
C LYS A 139 -13.34 16.96 14.55
N THR A 140 -13.31 16.74 15.87
CA THR A 140 -12.39 17.46 16.74
C THR A 140 -10.95 17.00 16.50
N THR A 141 -10.02 17.87 16.86
CA THR A 141 -8.59 17.59 16.84
C THR A 141 -8.11 17.29 18.25
N ARG A 142 -7.38 16.19 18.40
CA ARG A 142 -6.65 15.87 19.64
C ARG A 142 -5.15 15.99 19.45
N LEU A 143 -4.43 16.34 20.52
CA LEU A 143 -2.98 16.37 20.53
C LEU A 143 -2.40 14.95 20.37
N VAL A 144 -1.40 14.81 19.49
CA VAL A 144 -0.52 13.64 19.42
C VAL A 144 0.76 13.95 20.18
N ARG A 145 0.97 13.23 21.28
CA ARG A 145 2.16 13.43 22.12
C ARG A 145 3.42 12.99 21.38
N GLY A 146 4.46 13.83 21.41
CA GLY A 146 5.71 13.61 20.69
C GLY A 146 6.67 12.61 21.34
N ASP A 147 6.41 12.24 22.60
CA ASP A 147 7.17 11.28 23.40
C ASP A 147 6.66 9.83 23.26
N ARG A 148 5.72 9.58 22.34
CA ARG A 148 5.24 8.22 22.08
C ARG A 148 6.36 7.34 21.54
N GLU A 149 6.52 6.19 22.18
CA GLU A 149 7.33 5.08 21.72
C GLU A 149 6.49 3.82 21.56
N ALA A 150 6.97 2.91 20.72
CA ALA A 150 6.48 1.53 20.65
C ALA A 150 7.68 0.61 20.81
N PHE A 151 7.72 -0.18 21.88
CA PHE A 151 8.79 -1.16 22.10
C PHE A 151 10.21 -0.55 21.95
N GLY A 152 10.43 0.62 22.56
CA GLY A 152 11.69 1.39 22.52
C GLY A 152 11.90 2.25 21.25
N LEU A 153 11.09 2.07 20.21
CA LEU A 153 11.20 2.83 18.96
C LEU A 153 10.45 4.17 19.07
N HIS A 154 11.17 5.26 18.82
CA HIS A 154 10.62 6.62 18.77
C HIS A 154 10.52 7.14 17.33
N GLY A 155 9.45 7.89 17.04
CA GLY A 155 9.29 8.56 15.74
C GLY A 155 10.21 9.77 15.61
N ARG A 156 11.03 9.81 14.56
CA ARG A 156 11.99 10.91 14.30
C ARG A 156 11.40 12.03 13.46
N SER A 157 10.39 11.72 12.65
CA SER A 157 9.65 12.69 11.84
C SER A 157 8.20 12.85 12.33
N ALA A 158 7.51 13.87 11.83
CA ALA A 158 6.08 14.07 12.11
C ALA A 158 5.25 12.88 11.63
N GLU A 159 5.53 12.39 10.42
CA GLU A 159 4.84 11.24 9.81
C GLU A 159 5.03 9.97 10.65
N GLN A 160 6.26 9.70 11.15
CA GLN A 160 6.53 8.53 11.98
C GLN A 160 5.84 8.62 13.35
N ARG A 161 5.79 9.80 13.96
CA ARG A 161 5.09 10.01 15.24
C ARG A 161 3.59 9.84 15.09
N ILE A 162 3.01 10.35 14.00
CA ILE A 162 1.60 10.10 13.64
C ILE A 162 1.39 8.60 13.36
N ALA A 163 2.30 7.95 12.64
CA ALA A 163 2.22 6.51 12.39
C ALA A 163 2.20 5.71 13.70
N LEU A 164 3.10 5.99 14.65
CA LEU A 164 3.09 5.36 15.97
C LEU A 164 1.78 5.62 16.72
N ASP A 165 1.26 6.85 16.68
CA ASP A 165 -0.03 7.15 17.30
C ASP A 165 -1.18 6.31 16.73
N LEU A 166 -1.23 6.14 15.41
CA LEU A 166 -2.22 5.31 14.71
C LEU A 166 -2.03 3.80 14.99
N LEU A 167 -0.79 3.32 15.00
CA LEU A 167 -0.45 1.92 15.25
C LEU A 167 -0.72 1.50 16.72
N LEU A 168 -0.67 2.46 17.64
CA LEU A 168 -0.91 2.24 19.07
C LEU A 168 -2.35 2.53 19.50
N ASP A 169 -3.19 3.07 18.61
CA ASP A 169 -4.62 3.29 18.84
C ASP A 169 -5.40 2.03 18.44
N ASP A 170 -6.10 1.42 19.41
CA ASP A 170 -6.84 0.17 19.20
C ASP A 170 -8.18 0.37 18.50
N SER A 171 -8.65 1.61 18.38
CA SER A 171 -9.87 1.92 17.61
C SER A 171 -9.64 1.81 16.09
N VAL A 172 -8.37 1.80 15.64
CA VAL A 172 -8.01 1.71 14.22
C VAL A 172 -7.68 0.27 13.85
N GLY A 173 -8.60 -0.39 13.14
CA GLY A 173 -8.46 -1.79 12.72
C GLY A 173 -7.53 -2.00 11.52
N ILE A 174 -7.44 -1.03 10.62
CA ILE A 174 -6.63 -1.09 9.39
C ILE A 174 -5.74 0.15 9.32
N VAL A 175 -4.43 -0.04 9.31
CA VAL A 175 -3.46 1.05 9.13
C VAL A 175 -2.68 0.84 7.84
N SER A 176 -2.67 1.82 6.96
CA SER A 176 -1.85 1.84 5.76
C SER A 176 -0.64 2.74 5.97
N LEU A 177 0.57 2.18 5.91
CA LEU A 177 1.83 2.90 5.95
C LEU A 177 2.44 2.91 4.54
N GLY A 178 2.30 4.04 3.86
CA GLY A 178 2.96 4.28 2.58
C GLY A 178 4.33 4.92 2.76
N GLY A 179 5.19 4.87 1.75
CA GLY A 179 6.44 5.64 1.74
C GLY A 179 7.58 4.92 1.05
N ARG A 180 8.66 5.64 0.74
CA ARG A 180 9.82 5.08 0.05
C ARG A 180 10.56 4.02 0.90
N ALA A 181 11.40 3.21 0.29
CA ALA A 181 12.29 2.32 1.03
C ALA A 181 13.22 3.09 1.99
N GLY A 182 13.38 2.61 3.22
CA GLY A 182 14.21 3.26 4.25
C GLY A 182 13.52 4.31 5.12
N THR A 183 12.21 4.53 4.96
CA THR A 183 11.42 5.46 5.79
C THR A 183 10.96 4.85 7.14
N GLY A 184 11.30 3.58 7.40
CA GLY A 184 11.04 2.91 8.69
C GLY A 184 9.69 2.17 8.81
N LYS A 185 8.91 2.04 7.72
CA LYS A 185 7.58 1.39 7.72
C LYS A 185 7.53 0.05 8.46
N SER A 186 8.40 -0.89 8.09
CA SER A 186 8.42 -2.25 8.64
C SER A 186 8.87 -2.26 10.11
N ALA A 187 9.85 -1.44 10.48
CA ALA A 187 10.29 -1.30 11.87
C ALA A 187 9.17 -0.74 12.76
N LEU A 188 8.48 0.33 12.32
CA LEU A 188 7.34 0.91 13.03
C LEU A 188 6.22 -0.12 13.24
N ALA A 189 5.87 -0.87 12.19
CA ALA A 189 4.83 -1.89 12.27
C ALA A 189 5.22 -3.05 13.20
N LEU A 190 6.46 -3.53 13.13
CA LEU A 190 6.96 -4.62 13.98
C LEU A 190 7.03 -4.21 15.45
N CYS A 191 7.62 -3.05 15.75
CA CYS A 191 7.71 -2.54 17.12
C CYS A 191 6.32 -2.29 17.72
N ALA A 192 5.39 -1.69 16.96
CA ALA A 192 4.01 -1.54 17.42
C ALA A 192 3.30 -2.88 17.62
N GLY A 193 3.57 -3.87 16.76
CA GLY A 193 3.04 -5.23 16.94
C GLY A 193 3.56 -5.89 18.22
N LEU A 194 4.86 -5.79 18.48
CA LEU A 194 5.49 -6.35 19.69
C LEU A 194 5.04 -5.64 20.96
N GLU A 195 4.93 -4.31 20.96
CA GLU A 195 4.31 -3.53 22.03
C GLU A 195 2.92 -4.07 22.37
N GLN A 196 2.11 -4.36 21.33
CA GLN A 196 0.76 -4.85 21.50
C GLN A 196 0.70 -6.32 22.00
N VAL A 197 1.73 -7.12 21.75
CA VAL A 197 1.82 -8.55 22.15
C VAL A 197 2.47 -8.71 23.53
N MET A 198 3.60 -8.04 23.77
CA MET A 198 4.43 -8.24 24.96
C MET A 198 4.04 -7.31 26.11
N GLU A 199 3.97 -6.00 25.85
CA GLU A 199 3.72 -4.98 26.87
C GLU A 199 2.23 -4.88 27.18
N ARG A 200 1.40 -4.74 26.15
CA ARG A 200 -0.05 -4.52 26.31
C ARG A 200 -0.86 -5.81 26.37
N ARG A 201 -0.30 -6.94 25.91
CA ARG A 201 -0.93 -8.27 25.87
C ARG A 201 -2.32 -8.28 25.22
N LYS A 202 -2.53 -7.43 24.21
CA LYS A 202 -3.80 -7.31 23.46
C LYS A 202 -3.90 -8.31 22.33
N HIS A 203 -2.78 -8.70 21.76
CA HIS A 203 -2.70 -9.73 20.72
C HIS A 203 -1.81 -10.86 21.21
N ARG A 204 -2.06 -12.07 20.71
CA ARG A 204 -1.26 -13.27 21.04
C ARG A 204 0.06 -13.28 20.30
N LYS A 205 0.08 -12.76 19.07
CA LYS A 205 1.21 -12.91 18.13
C LYS A 205 1.18 -11.85 17.04
N VAL A 206 2.37 -11.52 16.52
CA VAL A 206 2.54 -10.76 15.27
C VAL A 206 2.66 -11.74 14.11
N ILE A 207 1.84 -11.55 13.07
CA ILE A 207 1.87 -12.39 11.86
C ILE A 207 2.21 -11.51 10.67
N VAL A 208 3.33 -11.79 10.01
CA VAL A 208 3.80 -11.05 8.84
C VAL A 208 3.53 -11.88 7.59
N PHE A 209 2.69 -11.36 6.70
CA PHE A 209 2.50 -11.90 5.36
C PHE A 209 3.34 -11.13 4.36
N ARG A 210 4.13 -11.85 3.57
CA ARG A 210 4.85 -11.28 2.41
C ARG A 210 4.41 -11.97 1.12
N PRO A 211 4.21 -11.21 0.03
CA PRO A 211 4.04 -11.82 -1.28
C PRO A 211 5.37 -12.39 -1.79
N LEU A 212 5.29 -13.53 -2.46
CA LEU A 212 6.43 -14.15 -3.11
C LEU A 212 6.57 -13.57 -4.52
N TYR A 213 7.44 -12.59 -4.68
CA TYR A 213 7.89 -12.12 -5.98
C TYR A 213 9.37 -12.40 -6.16
N ALA A 214 9.70 -12.94 -7.31
CA ALA A 214 11.06 -13.11 -7.79
C ALA A 214 11.72 -11.74 -8.01
N VAL A 215 12.71 -11.37 -7.18
CA VAL A 215 13.52 -10.18 -7.44
C VAL A 215 14.56 -10.53 -8.52
N GLY A 216 14.64 -9.72 -9.58
CA GLY A 216 15.71 -9.84 -10.59
C GLY A 216 15.54 -10.98 -11.60
N GLY A 217 14.32 -11.43 -11.90
CA GLY A 217 14.08 -12.44 -12.94
C GLY A 217 14.48 -13.87 -12.56
N GLN A 218 14.91 -14.11 -11.31
CA GLN A 218 14.98 -15.45 -10.77
C GLN A 218 13.57 -15.92 -10.47
N GLU A 219 12.91 -16.58 -11.42
CA GLU A 219 11.70 -17.36 -11.09
C GLU A 219 12.01 -18.14 -9.80
N LEU A 220 11.17 -17.97 -8.78
CA LEU A 220 11.19 -18.85 -7.63
C LEU A 220 10.77 -20.20 -8.19
N GLY A 221 11.72 -20.92 -8.77
CA GLY A 221 11.53 -22.27 -9.23
C GLY A 221 11.10 -23.11 -8.04
N TYR A 222 10.96 -24.41 -8.27
CA TYR A 222 10.79 -25.36 -7.19
C TYR A 222 12.04 -25.32 -6.30
N LEU A 223 12.16 -24.37 -5.36
CA LEU A 223 13.08 -24.46 -4.24
C LEU A 223 12.71 -25.77 -3.56
N PRO A 224 13.55 -26.81 -3.62
CA PRO A 224 13.25 -28.06 -2.93
C PRO A 224 13.36 -27.77 -1.43
N GLY A 225 12.38 -28.24 -0.66
CA GLY A 225 12.34 -28.01 0.78
C GLY A 225 10.95 -27.76 1.34
N SER A 226 10.87 -27.74 2.66
CA SER A 226 9.70 -27.33 3.42
C SER A 226 9.38 -25.85 3.17
N GLU A 227 8.14 -25.46 3.43
CA GLU A 227 7.73 -24.05 3.35
C GLU A 227 8.60 -23.12 4.20
N ALA A 228 9.00 -23.59 5.39
CA ALA A 228 9.88 -22.84 6.29
C ALA A 228 11.26 -22.57 5.67
N GLU A 229 11.84 -23.55 4.96
CA GLU A 229 13.11 -23.38 4.25
C GLU A 229 12.97 -22.39 3.10
N LYS A 230 11.83 -22.39 2.40
CA LYS A 230 11.55 -21.40 1.34
C LYS A 230 11.37 -20.00 1.92
N MET A 231 10.76 -19.86 3.09
CA MET A 231 10.53 -18.55 3.70
C MET A 231 11.74 -18.01 4.47
N SER A 232 12.76 -18.84 4.72
CA SER A 232 13.93 -18.49 5.54
C SER A 232 14.57 -17.14 5.18
N PRO A 233 14.88 -16.83 3.89
CA PRO A 233 15.45 -15.53 3.54
C PRO A 233 14.54 -14.34 3.87
N TRP A 234 13.23 -14.50 3.70
CA TRP A 234 12.25 -13.45 3.99
C TRP A 234 12.02 -13.29 5.49
N ALA A 235 12.00 -14.39 6.23
CA ALA A 235 11.94 -14.38 7.68
C ALA A 235 13.17 -13.68 8.26
N GLN A 236 14.36 -13.97 7.71
CA GLN A 236 15.61 -13.32 8.11
C GLN A 236 15.53 -11.79 7.93
N ALA A 237 15.01 -11.28 6.81
CA ALA A 237 14.86 -9.84 6.61
C ALA A 237 13.94 -9.16 7.66
N VAL A 238 12.91 -9.86 8.13
CA VAL A 238 12.03 -9.38 9.21
C VAL A 238 12.80 -9.29 10.53
N PHE A 239 13.57 -10.34 10.87
CA PHE A 239 14.37 -10.36 12.10
C PHE A 239 15.56 -9.40 12.03
N ASP A 240 16.19 -9.20 10.88
CA ASP A 240 17.24 -8.20 10.67
C ASP A 240 16.71 -6.78 10.88
N THR A 241 15.51 -6.49 10.37
CA THR A 241 14.84 -5.20 10.60
C THR A 241 14.57 -4.98 12.09
N LEU A 242 14.13 -6.02 12.79
CA LEU A 242 13.87 -5.95 14.23
C LEU A 242 15.18 -5.78 15.02
N GLY A 243 16.22 -6.56 14.71
CA GLY A 243 17.53 -6.48 15.37
C GLY A 243 18.23 -5.14 15.20
N ALA A 244 17.88 -4.35 14.18
CA ALA A 244 18.36 -2.98 14.03
C ALA A 244 17.74 -1.98 15.04
N VAL A 245 16.62 -2.34 15.68
CA VAL A 245 15.86 -1.43 16.56
C VAL A 245 15.64 -1.96 17.98
N VAL A 246 15.93 -3.24 18.24
CA VAL A 246 15.86 -3.84 19.59
C VAL A 246 17.19 -4.46 20.00
N HIS A 247 17.41 -4.63 21.30
CA HIS A 247 18.58 -5.32 21.82
C HIS A 247 18.53 -6.84 21.55
N ASP A 248 19.71 -7.47 21.38
CA ASP A 248 19.85 -8.89 21.04
C ASP A 248 19.10 -9.83 21.99
N ASN A 249 19.13 -9.56 23.30
CA ASN A 249 18.41 -10.36 24.31
C ASN A 249 16.90 -10.35 24.11
N VAL A 250 16.34 -9.24 23.62
CA VAL A 250 14.91 -9.11 23.31
C VAL A 250 14.59 -9.86 22.02
N LEU A 251 15.46 -9.77 21.01
CA LEU A 251 15.32 -10.52 19.77
C LEU A 251 15.32 -12.04 20.04
N ASP A 252 16.25 -12.52 20.86
CA ASP A 252 16.33 -13.91 21.28
C ASP A 252 15.05 -14.37 21.99
N GLU A 253 14.48 -13.54 22.87
CA GLU A 253 13.22 -13.84 23.53
C GLU A 253 12.06 -13.94 22.53
N VAL A 254 11.96 -12.97 21.61
CA VAL A 254 10.92 -12.93 20.57
C VAL A 254 10.96 -14.20 19.72
N MET A 255 12.17 -14.64 19.34
CA MET A 255 12.38 -15.87 18.58
C MET A 255 12.06 -17.12 19.40
N ALA A 256 12.59 -17.23 20.62
CA ALA A 256 12.40 -18.40 21.48
C ALA A 256 10.93 -18.64 21.82
N ARG A 257 10.16 -17.56 22.02
CA ARG A 257 8.72 -17.62 22.30
C ARG A 257 7.87 -17.71 21.03
N GLY A 258 8.48 -17.57 19.84
CA GLY A 258 7.78 -17.56 18.56
C GLY A 258 6.69 -16.49 18.50
N LEU A 259 7.00 -15.26 18.93
CA LEU A 259 6.03 -14.14 18.97
C LEU A 259 5.81 -13.48 17.60
N ILE A 260 6.72 -13.71 16.66
CA ILE A 260 6.60 -13.30 15.27
C ILE A 260 6.57 -14.55 14.40
N GLU A 261 5.65 -14.57 13.44
CA GLU A 261 5.60 -15.61 12.40
C GLU A 261 5.52 -14.98 11.04
N VAL A 262 6.37 -15.44 10.13
CA VAL A 262 6.45 -14.93 8.76
C VAL A 262 5.91 -16.01 7.83
N LEU A 263 4.85 -15.67 7.10
CA LEU A 263 4.11 -16.58 6.22
C LEU A 263 4.02 -16.03 4.79
N PRO A 264 3.96 -16.90 3.78
CA PRO A 264 3.60 -16.47 2.44
C PRO A 264 2.15 -16.01 2.40
N LEU A 265 1.85 -15.00 1.59
CA LEU A 265 0.48 -14.45 1.48
C LEU A 265 -0.58 -15.50 1.09
N THR A 266 -0.19 -16.56 0.38
CA THR A 266 -1.09 -17.66 -0.01
C THR A 266 -1.77 -18.34 1.18
N HIS A 267 -1.13 -18.29 2.36
CA HIS A 267 -1.60 -18.95 3.58
C HIS A 267 -2.78 -18.27 4.24
N ILE A 268 -3.12 -17.05 3.84
CA ILE A 268 -4.28 -16.34 4.39
C ILE A 268 -5.61 -16.95 3.94
N ARG A 269 -5.63 -17.65 2.80
CA ARG A 269 -6.86 -18.20 2.24
C ARG A 269 -7.42 -19.30 3.15
N GLY A 270 -8.70 -19.18 3.52
CA GLY A 270 -9.38 -20.16 4.36
C GLY A 270 -9.07 -20.06 5.86
N ARG A 271 -8.30 -19.03 6.29
CA ARG A 271 -8.06 -18.75 7.71
C ARG A 271 -8.91 -17.58 8.18
N SER A 272 -9.21 -17.54 9.47
CA SER A 272 -9.68 -16.34 10.18
C SER A 272 -8.65 -16.00 11.24
N LEU A 273 -8.11 -14.79 11.19
CA LEU A 273 -7.04 -14.35 12.08
C LEU A 273 -7.66 -13.65 13.29
N HIS A 274 -7.62 -14.29 14.44
CA HIS A 274 -8.17 -13.76 15.71
C HIS A 274 -7.05 -13.45 16.69
N ASP A 275 -7.26 -12.45 17.53
CA ASP A 275 -6.30 -11.98 18.54
C ASP A 275 -4.88 -11.75 17.97
N ALA A 276 -4.75 -11.27 16.73
CA ALA A 276 -3.47 -11.18 16.02
C ALA A 276 -3.16 -9.76 15.52
N PHE A 277 -1.90 -9.36 15.63
CA PHE A 277 -1.39 -8.16 14.97
C PHE A 277 -0.82 -8.56 13.61
N VAL A 278 -1.57 -8.28 12.55
CA VAL A 278 -1.23 -8.74 11.19
C VAL A 278 -0.48 -7.64 10.45
N ILE A 279 0.64 -7.97 9.82
CA ILE A 279 1.39 -7.09 8.93
C ILE A 279 1.33 -7.71 7.55
N VAL A 280 0.86 -6.98 6.54
CA VAL A 280 0.97 -7.34 5.14
C VAL A 280 2.02 -6.44 4.53
N ASP A 281 3.19 -7.00 4.30
CA ASP A 281 4.34 -6.27 3.80
C ASP A 281 4.44 -6.32 2.28
N GLU A 282 5.03 -5.29 1.68
CA GLU A 282 5.12 -5.09 0.22
C GLU A 282 3.74 -5.12 -0.49
N ALA A 283 2.74 -4.47 0.12
CA ALA A 283 1.36 -4.49 -0.37
C ALA A 283 1.16 -3.78 -1.73
N GLN A 284 2.14 -3.00 -2.21
CA GLN A 284 2.08 -2.30 -3.51
C GLN A 284 1.96 -3.25 -4.70
N SER A 285 2.48 -4.47 -4.55
CA SER A 285 2.50 -5.48 -5.62
C SER A 285 1.23 -6.35 -5.61
N LEU A 286 0.29 -6.09 -4.70
CA LEU A 286 -0.96 -6.84 -4.58
C LEU A 286 -2.10 -6.22 -5.39
N GLU A 287 -2.84 -7.06 -6.10
CA GLU A 287 -4.10 -6.68 -6.73
C GLU A 287 -5.18 -6.41 -5.68
N ARG A 288 -6.14 -5.53 -6.00
CA ARG A 288 -7.25 -5.16 -5.10
C ARG A 288 -7.99 -6.39 -4.56
N ASN A 289 -8.29 -7.38 -5.40
CA ASN A 289 -9.02 -8.59 -5.00
C ASN A 289 -8.24 -9.44 -3.98
N VAL A 290 -6.90 -9.43 -4.07
CA VAL A 290 -6.03 -10.12 -3.10
C VAL A 290 -6.05 -9.38 -1.78
N LEU A 291 -5.93 -8.05 -1.78
CA LEU A 291 -6.06 -7.24 -0.57
C LEU A 291 -7.42 -7.43 0.10
N LEU A 292 -8.52 -7.45 -0.65
CA LEU A 292 -9.85 -7.74 -0.11
C LEU A 292 -9.93 -9.14 0.51
N THR A 293 -9.28 -10.13 -0.10
CA THR A 293 -9.19 -11.48 0.47
C THR A 293 -8.47 -11.46 1.81
N VAL A 294 -7.38 -10.69 1.93
CA VAL A 294 -6.63 -10.56 3.19
C VAL A 294 -7.49 -9.86 4.26
N LEU A 295 -8.02 -8.68 3.92
CA LEU A 295 -8.77 -7.83 4.86
C LEU A 295 -10.03 -8.52 5.38
N SER A 296 -10.70 -9.32 4.54
CA SER A 296 -11.88 -10.10 4.96
C SER A 296 -11.57 -11.28 5.90
N ARG A 297 -10.28 -11.61 6.13
CA ARG A 297 -9.88 -12.64 7.11
C ARG A 297 -9.49 -12.09 8.48
N ILE A 298 -9.48 -10.77 8.65
CA ILE A 298 -9.18 -10.15 9.93
C ILE A 298 -10.39 -10.33 10.84
N GLY A 299 -10.25 -11.19 11.83
CA GLY A 299 -11.28 -11.55 12.80
C GLY A 299 -11.29 -10.62 14.02
N GLN A 300 -12.16 -10.95 14.99
CA GLN A 300 -12.24 -10.24 16.25
C GLN A 300 -10.90 -10.23 17.00
N GLY A 301 -10.63 -9.12 17.71
CA GLY A 301 -9.41 -8.93 18.48
C GLY A 301 -8.14 -8.76 17.64
N SER A 302 -8.28 -8.64 16.31
CA SER A 302 -7.16 -8.49 15.40
C SER A 302 -7.18 -7.13 14.70
N ARG A 303 -6.00 -6.72 14.25
CA ARG A 303 -5.81 -5.57 13.36
C ARG A 303 -4.83 -5.90 12.27
N VAL A 304 -4.81 -5.06 11.23
CA VAL A 304 -3.91 -5.23 10.08
C VAL A 304 -3.18 -3.94 9.74
N VAL A 305 -1.90 -4.07 9.47
CA VAL A 305 -1.03 -3.01 8.96
C VAL A 305 -0.60 -3.38 7.55
N LEU A 306 -0.86 -2.49 6.59
CA LEU A 306 -0.41 -2.61 5.20
C LEU A 306 0.79 -1.71 5.00
N THR A 307 1.99 -2.26 4.84
CA THR A 307 3.18 -1.50 4.45
C THR A 307 3.35 -1.54 2.94
N HIS A 308 3.61 -0.40 2.31
CA HIS A 308 3.75 -0.33 0.86
C HIS A 308 4.65 0.81 0.38
N ASP A 309 5.19 0.64 -0.82
CA ASP A 309 5.91 1.67 -1.57
C ASP A 309 5.35 1.71 -3.01
N VAL A 310 4.46 2.65 -3.31
CA VAL A 310 3.82 2.77 -4.63
C VAL A 310 4.83 3.10 -5.75
N ALA A 311 6.04 3.57 -5.42
CA ALA A 311 7.09 3.76 -6.41
C ALA A 311 7.79 2.44 -6.80
N GLN A 312 7.84 1.46 -5.91
CA GLN A 312 8.53 0.17 -6.11
C GLN A 312 7.55 -0.95 -6.47
N ARG A 313 6.88 -0.80 -7.62
CA ARG A 313 5.88 -1.77 -8.07
C ARG A 313 6.51 -2.82 -8.96
N ASP A 314 6.75 -4.00 -8.40
CA ASP A 314 7.30 -5.13 -9.16
C ASP A 314 6.27 -5.79 -10.09
N ASN A 315 4.99 -5.77 -9.69
CA ASN A 315 3.92 -6.40 -10.47
C ASN A 315 3.31 -5.44 -11.50
N LEU A 316 3.73 -5.59 -12.76
CA LEU A 316 3.25 -4.80 -13.91
C LEU A 316 1.75 -4.98 -14.23
N ARG A 317 1.08 -5.99 -13.65
CA ARG A 317 -0.37 -6.19 -13.82
C ARG A 317 -1.21 -5.28 -12.92
N VAL A 318 -0.60 -4.64 -11.92
CA VAL A 318 -1.32 -3.72 -11.02
C VAL A 318 -1.21 -2.31 -11.60
N GLY A 319 -2.35 -1.79 -12.08
CA GLY A 319 -2.48 -0.45 -12.66
C GLY A 319 -2.22 0.67 -11.65
N ARG A 320 -1.85 1.90 -12.07
CA ARG A 320 -1.48 3.04 -11.18
C ARG A 320 -2.51 3.34 -10.10
N HIS A 321 -3.76 3.06 -10.41
CA HIS A 321 -4.92 3.33 -9.58
C HIS A 321 -5.59 2.08 -9.00
N ASP A 322 -4.92 0.91 -9.09
CA ASP A 322 -5.38 -0.39 -8.57
C ASP A 322 -4.57 -0.78 -7.32
N GLY A 323 -4.92 -1.90 -6.69
CA GLY A 323 -4.22 -2.44 -5.52
C GLY A 323 -4.41 -1.58 -4.27
N VAL A 324 -3.31 -1.29 -3.57
CA VAL A 324 -3.33 -0.56 -2.30
C VAL A 324 -3.89 0.86 -2.43
N THR A 325 -3.63 1.54 -3.55
CA THR A 325 -4.15 2.88 -3.85
C THR A 325 -5.68 2.90 -3.87
N ALA A 326 -6.30 1.90 -4.50
CA ALA A 326 -7.76 1.76 -4.55
C ALA A 326 -8.35 1.48 -3.16
N VAL A 327 -7.64 0.73 -2.30
CA VAL A 327 -8.07 0.47 -0.91
C VAL A 327 -8.02 1.74 -0.08
N ILE A 328 -6.94 2.53 -0.19
CA ILE A 328 -6.78 3.80 0.53
C ILE A 328 -7.93 4.75 0.18
N GLU A 329 -8.23 4.93 -1.11
CA GLU A 329 -9.31 5.82 -1.54
C GLU A 329 -10.69 5.32 -1.11
N ALA A 330 -10.94 4.01 -1.21
CA ALA A 330 -12.22 3.43 -0.80
C ALA A 330 -12.48 3.54 0.70
N PHE A 331 -11.44 3.51 1.53
CA PHE A 331 -11.56 3.54 2.99
C PHE A 331 -11.26 4.90 3.63
N LYS A 332 -10.85 5.88 2.83
CA LYS A 332 -10.60 7.25 3.28
C LYS A 332 -11.81 7.80 4.04
N GLY A 333 -11.57 8.26 5.27
CA GLY A 333 -12.62 8.79 6.13
C GLY A 333 -13.41 7.75 6.93
N HIS A 334 -13.11 6.45 6.79
CA HIS A 334 -13.73 5.42 7.61
C HIS A 334 -13.08 5.34 9.01
N PRO A 335 -13.84 5.31 10.13
CA PRO A 335 -13.28 5.32 11.49
C PRO A 335 -12.36 4.14 11.84
N LEU A 336 -12.46 3.01 11.14
CA LEU A 336 -11.56 1.86 11.33
C LEU A 336 -10.31 1.90 10.45
N PHE A 337 -10.15 2.90 9.59
CA PHE A 337 -9.06 2.97 8.62
C PHE A 337 -8.25 4.25 8.79
N ALA A 338 -6.94 4.12 8.84
CA ALA A 338 -6.03 5.24 8.77
C ALA A 338 -4.96 5.01 7.70
N HIS A 339 -4.49 6.10 7.09
CA HIS A 339 -3.38 6.09 6.17
C HIS A 339 -2.39 7.19 6.56
N VAL A 340 -1.10 6.89 6.44
CA VAL A 340 -0.02 7.88 6.50
C VAL A 340 1.08 7.48 5.53
N THR A 341 1.59 8.46 4.79
CA THR A 341 2.74 8.31 3.89
C THR A 341 3.98 8.90 4.54
N LEU A 342 5.00 8.07 4.71
CA LEU A 342 6.31 8.45 5.22
C LEU A 342 7.17 8.94 4.05
N THR A 343 7.52 10.22 4.04
CA THR A 343 8.28 10.86 2.95
C THR A 343 9.77 10.93 3.23
N ARG A 344 10.16 11.12 4.50
CA ARG A 344 11.55 11.28 4.91
C ARG A 344 12.26 9.94 5.07
N SER A 345 13.29 9.73 4.26
CA SER A 345 14.21 8.60 4.39
C SER A 345 15.08 8.79 5.63
N GLU A 346 15.33 7.69 6.35
CA GLU A 346 16.25 7.65 7.50
C GLU A 346 17.53 6.85 7.14
N ARG A 347 17.80 6.73 5.84
CA ARG A 347 18.98 6.02 5.33
C ARG A 347 20.27 6.77 5.71
N SER A 348 21.36 6.01 5.77
CA SER A 348 22.68 6.63 5.94
C SER A 348 22.96 7.60 4.78
N PRO A 349 23.79 8.64 5.00
CA PRO A 349 24.18 9.56 3.93
C PRO A 349 24.75 8.84 2.69
N ILE A 350 25.33 7.65 2.87
CA ILE A 350 25.84 6.80 1.78
C ILE A 350 24.69 6.25 0.94
N ALA A 351 23.63 5.73 1.57
CA ALA A 351 22.51 5.15 0.86
C ALA A 351 21.58 6.21 0.23
N GLU A 352 21.53 7.42 0.78
CA GLU A 352 20.94 8.59 0.09
C GLU A 352 21.75 8.96 -1.15
N MET A 353 23.07 9.15 -1.02
CA MET A 353 23.96 9.47 -2.15
C MET A 353 23.85 8.46 -3.29
N VAL A 354 23.80 7.15 -2.99
CA VAL A 354 23.65 6.10 -4.01
C VAL A 354 22.28 6.15 -4.68
N THR A 355 21.21 6.45 -3.95
CA THR A 355 19.86 6.56 -4.51
C THR A 355 19.80 7.76 -5.47
N ASP A 356 20.30 8.92 -5.03
CA ASP A 356 20.32 10.14 -5.83
C ASP A 356 21.19 9.98 -7.09
N LEU A 357 22.37 9.35 -6.98
CA LEU A 357 23.28 9.15 -8.11
C LEU A 357 22.80 8.11 -9.13
N LEU A 358 21.98 7.14 -8.73
CA LEU A 358 21.56 6.04 -9.60
C LEU A 358 20.13 6.20 -10.15
N GLU A 359 19.23 6.91 -9.45
CA GLU A 359 17.88 7.21 -9.96
C GLU A 359 17.88 8.28 -11.07
N ASP A 360 18.90 9.15 -11.10
CA ASP A 360 19.07 10.20 -12.13
C ASP A 360 19.80 9.71 -13.40
N ILE A 361 20.19 8.42 -13.47
CA ILE A 361 20.78 7.86 -14.68
C ILE A 361 19.64 7.51 -15.65
N PRO A 362 19.50 8.21 -16.80
CA PRO A 362 18.51 7.82 -17.80
C PRO A 362 18.81 6.39 -18.27
N GLN A 363 17.81 5.51 -18.27
CA GLN A 363 17.91 4.18 -18.89
C GLN A 363 18.09 4.27 -20.40
#